data_AF-A0A382RE22-F1
#
_entry.id   AF-A0A382RE22-F1
#
_cell.length_a   1.000
_cell.length_b   1.000
_cell.length_c   1.000
_cell.angle_alpha   90.00
_cell.angle_beta   90.00
_cell.angle_gamma   90.00
#
_symmetry.space_group_name_H-M   'P 1'
#
loop_
_entity.id
_entity.type
_entity.pdbx_description
1 polymer ?
#
loop_
_entity_poly.entity_id
_entity_poly.type
_entity_poly.pdbx_seq_one_letter_code
_entity_poly.pdbx_strand_id
1 'polypeptide(L)'
;MAIQYLKKGKNEADQAVDDAKVREIVESTLKAIAERGDKAVREFSEKFDKYSPASFRLSETEIEQLIAKVSKRDIEDIKFAQSQIRKFAQAQRNSMLDIEIETMPGVILGHKNIPVLSVGCYVPGGKFPMVASAHMSIVTANVAKVPRIIACTPPFEGKPNPAVIAAIHLGGAHEIYVIGGIQAVGAMALGTETIDPVDMLVGPGNA
;
A
#
# COMPACT_ATOMS: atom_id res chain seq x y z
N MET A 1 -4.83 43.70 16.67
CA MET A 1 -5.80 42.59 16.79
C MET A 1 -5.10 41.41 17.44
N ALA A 2 -5.64 40.84 18.52
CA ALA A 2 -5.07 39.66 19.19
C ALA A 2 -5.36 38.40 18.35
N ILE A 3 -4.36 37.51 18.20
CA ILE A 3 -4.51 36.26 17.45
C ILE A 3 -5.37 35.28 18.26
N GLN A 4 -6.50 34.84 17.69
CA GLN A 4 -7.34 33.79 18.27
C GLN A 4 -6.94 32.44 17.67
N TYR A 5 -6.43 31.54 18.52
CA TYR A 5 -6.12 30.17 18.12
C TYR A 5 -7.37 29.30 18.27
N LEU A 6 -7.84 28.72 17.15
CA LEU A 6 -9.02 27.83 17.11
C LEU A 6 -8.70 26.40 17.58
N LYS A 7 -7.44 26.00 17.54
CA LYS A 7 -6.93 24.72 18.03
C LYS A 7 -5.47 24.89 18.43
N LYS A 8 -5.05 24.25 19.51
CA LYS A 8 -3.65 24.12 19.90
C LYS A 8 -3.25 22.65 19.79
N GLY A 9 -2.03 22.39 19.31
CA GLY A 9 -1.45 21.05 19.31
C GLY A 9 -1.23 20.54 20.74
N LYS A 10 -0.95 19.25 20.88
CA LYS A 10 -0.42 18.72 22.14
C LYS A 10 0.94 19.35 22.42
N ASN A 11 1.32 19.47 23.70
CA ASN A 11 2.68 19.89 24.04
C ASN A 11 3.67 18.76 23.72
N GLU A 12 4.96 19.11 23.63
CA GLU A 12 6.02 18.17 23.23
C GLU A 12 6.14 16.97 24.17
N ALA A 13 5.93 17.16 25.48
CA ALA A 13 6.02 16.09 26.47
C ALA A 13 4.90 15.06 26.30
N ASP A 14 3.67 15.51 26.10
CA ASP A 14 2.52 14.64 25.84
C ASP A 14 2.68 13.89 24.51
N GLN A 15 3.23 14.55 23.49
CA GLN A 15 3.52 13.94 22.20
C GLN A 15 4.60 12.84 22.33
N ALA A 16 5.69 13.11 23.06
CA ALA A 16 6.74 12.12 23.29
C ALA A 16 6.25 10.87 24.04
N VAL A 17 5.34 11.05 25.01
CA VAL A 17 4.72 9.94 25.74
C VAL A 17 3.82 9.09 24.83
N ASP A 18 3.05 9.73 23.94
CA ASP A 18 2.21 9.01 22.99
C ASP A 18 3.06 8.26 21.95
N ASP A 19 4.12 8.90 21.42
CA ASP A 19 5.04 8.30 20.46
C ASP A 19 5.76 7.07 21.04
N ALA A 20 6.17 7.12 22.32
CA ALA A 20 6.78 5.97 23.00
C ALA A 20 5.83 4.77 23.11
N LYS A 21 4.54 5.02 23.42
CA LYS A 21 3.52 3.96 23.49
C LYS A 21 3.24 3.36 22.11
N VAL A 22 3.12 4.20 21.08
CA VAL A 22 2.93 3.74 19.69
C VAL A 22 4.12 2.87 19.27
N ARG A 23 5.34 3.32 19.55
CA ARG A 23 6.56 2.55 19.24
C ARG A 23 6.56 1.17 19.90
N GLU A 24 6.24 1.08 21.19
CA GLU A 24 6.16 -0.21 21.90
C GLU A 24 5.12 -1.15 21.27
N ILE A 25 3.95 -0.62 20.90
CA ILE A 25 2.91 -1.39 20.21
C ILE A 25 3.39 -1.87 18.85
N VAL A 26 4.07 -1.01 18.08
CA VAL A 26 4.61 -1.37 16.76
C VAL A 26 5.70 -2.44 16.88
N GLU A 27 6.68 -2.25 17.77
CA GLU A 27 7.78 -3.19 17.98
C GLU A 27 7.26 -4.56 18.43
N SER A 28 6.33 -4.60 19.39
CA SER A 28 5.73 -5.86 19.85
C SER A 28 4.88 -6.54 18.78
N THR A 29 4.16 -5.77 17.95
CA THR A 29 3.37 -6.30 16.84
C THR A 29 4.26 -6.91 15.76
N LEU A 30 5.31 -6.19 15.34
CA LEU A 30 6.27 -6.68 14.35
C LEU A 30 6.98 -7.94 14.85
N LYS A 31 7.40 -7.96 16.12
CA LYS A 31 8.00 -9.16 16.74
C LYS A 31 7.03 -10.34 16.70
N ALA A 32 5.77 -10.13 17.08
CA ALA A 32 4.76 -11.18 17.07
C ALA A 32 4.49 -11.72 15.65
N ILE A 33 4.52 -10.86 14.62
CA ILE A 33 4.37 -11.27 13.22
C ILE A 33 5.58 -12.09 12.77
N ALA A 34 6.80 -11.66 13.10
CA ALA A 34 8.01 -12.42 12.78
C ALA A 34 8.01 -13.83 13.41
N GLU A 35 7.49 -13.96 14.63
CA GLU A 35 7.50 -15.23 15.38
C GLU A 35 6.32 -16.14 15.05
N ARG A 36 5.15 -15.58 14.71
CA ARG A 36 3.87 -16.33 14.63
C ARG A 36 3.09 -16.14 13.33
N GLY A 37 3.63 -15.37 12.39
CA GLY A 37 3.08 -15.20 11.04
C GLY A 37 1.60 -14.83 11.01
N ASP A 38 0.83 -15.56 10.20
CA ASP A 38 -0.60 -15.37 9.95
C ASP A 38 -1.44 -15.36 11.22
N LYS A 39 -1.04 -16.13 12.24
CA LYS A 39 -1.76 -16.15 13.52
C LYS A 39 -1.73 -14.77 14.18
N ALA A 40 -0.56 -14.12 14.22
CA ALA A 40 -0.44 -12.78 14.78
C ALA A 40 -1.22 -11.75 13.94
N VAL A 41 -1.10 -11.83 12.60
CA VAL A 41 -1.84 -10.95 11.69
C VAL A 41 -3.34 -11.02 11.94
N ARG A 42 -3.89 -12.24 12.06
CA ARG A 42 -5.31 -12.46 12.35
C ARG A 42 -5.73 -11.92 13.72
N GLU A 43 -4.94 -12.17 14.77
CA GLU A 43 -5.22 -11.64 16.11
C GLU A 43 -5.27 -10.11 16.13
N PHE A 44 -4.33 -9.45 15.43
CA PHE A 44 -4.30 -7.99 15.35
C PHE A 44 -5.43 -7.43 14.46
N SER A 45 -5.78 -8.10 13.36
CA SER A 45 -6.92 -7.69 12.54
C SER A 45 -8.24 -7.79 13.29
N GLU A 46 -8.45 -8.86 14.08
CA GLU A 46 -9.63 -8.97 14.95
C GLU A 46 -9.62 -7.88 16.03
N LYS A 47 -8.47 -7.60 16.64
CA LYS A 47 -8.33 -6.59 17.71
C LYS A 47 -8.59 -5.17 17.22
N PHE A 48 -7.99 -4.79 16.10
CA PHE A 48 -7.98 -3.39 15.62
C PHE A 48 -9.10 -3.11 14.63
N ASP A 49 -9.41 -4.08 13.75
CA ASP A 49 -10.37 -3.90 12.66
C ASP A 49 -11.69 -4.66 12.88
N LYS A 50 -11.75 -5.54 13.91
CA LYS A 50 -12.89 -6.46 14.16
C LYS A 50 -13.23 -7.29 12.92
N TYR A 51 -12.19 -7.77 12.25
CA TYR A 51 -12.28 -8.43 10.95
C TYR A 51 -11.37 -9.66 10.91
N SER A 52 -11.96 -10.83 10.65
CA SER A 52 -11.25 -12.11 10.59
C SER A 52 -11.92 -13.05 9.57
N PRO A 53 -11.82 -12.74 8.27
CA PRO A 53 -12.36 -13.59 7.19
C PRO A 53 -11.58 -14.90 7.10
N ALA A 54 -12.13 -15.92 6.45
CA ALA A 54 -11.41 -17.18 6.22
C ALA A 54 -10.07 -16.95 5.49
N SER A 55 -10.09 -16.12 4.45
CA SER A 55 -8.90 -15.63 3.73
C SER A 55 -8.87 -14.11 3.76
N PHE A 56 -7.69 -13.53 4.02
CA PHE A 56 -7.49 -12.09 3.83
C PHE A 56 -7.25 -11.73 2.36
N ARG A 57 -6.73 -12.67 1.56
CA ARG A 57 -6.54 -12.51 0.11
C ARG A 57 -7.88 -12.65 -0.58
N LEU A 58 -8.23 -11.67 -1.40
CA LEU A 58 -9.41 -11.75 -2.27
C LEU A 58 -9.13 -12.66 -3.46
N SER A 59 -10.09 -13.51 -3.77
CA SER A 59 -10.17 -14.24 -5.03
C SER A 59 -10.63 -13.33 -6.17
N GLU A 60 -10.37 -13.72 -7.42
CA GLU A 60 -10.85 -12.96 -8.58
C GLU A 60 -12.38 -12.82 -8.59
N THR A 61 -13.11 -13.87 -8.22
CA THR A 61 -14.57 -13.80 -8.12
C THR A 61 -15.03 -12.78 -7.07
N GLU A 62 -14.38 -12.70 -5.91
CA GLU A 62 -14.71 -11.68 -4.90
C GLU A 62 -14.39 -10.26 -5.41
N ILE A 63 -13.27 -10.09 -6.12
CA ILE A 63 -12.89 -8.82 -6.74
C ILE A 63 -13.95 -8.40 -7.76
N GLU A 64 -14.35 -9.28 -8.68
CA GLU A 64 -15.40 -9.02 -9.67
C GLU A 64 -16.73 -8.64 -9.01
N GLN A 65 -17.14 -9.37 -7.97
CA GLN A 65 -18.37 -9.07 -7.22
C GLN A 65 -18.32 -7.73 -6.49
N LEU A 66 -17.16 -7.32 -6.01
CA LEU A 66 -16.95 -6.01 -5.40
C LEU A 66 -17.00 -4.91 -6.47
N ILE A 67 -16.31 -5.08 -7.59
CA ILE A 67 -16.32 -4.14 -8.72
C ILE A 67 -17.74 -3.93 -9.24
N ALA A 68 -18.56 -4.98 -9.33
CA ALA A 68 -19.94 -4.91 -9.77
C ALA A 68 -20.85 -4.03 -8.88
N LYS A 69 -20.45 -3.74 -7.64
CA LYS A 69 -21.19 -2.85 -6.72
C LYS A 69 -20.83 -1.37 -6.89
N VAL A 70 -19.81 -1.06 -7.68
CA VAL A 70 -19.35 0.32 -7.91
C VAL A 70 -20.20 0.96 -9.02
N SER A 71 -20.57 2.23 -8.84
CA SER A 71 -21.36 2.92 -9.85
C SER A 71 -20.56 3.07 -11.15
N LYS A 72 -21.26 3.09 -12.30
CA LYS A 72 -20.59 3.28 -13.61
C LYS A 72 -19.76 4.55 -13.65
N ARG A 73 -20.30 5.64 -13.08
CA ARG A 73 -19.60 6.92 -12.98
C ARG A 73 -18.30 6.81 -12.18
N ASP A 74 -18.33 6.17 -11.01
CA ASP A 74 -17.11 6.03 -10.20
C ASP A 74 -16.06 5.15 -10.90
N ILE A 75 -16.49 4.11 -11.64
CA ILE A 75 -15.59 3.31 -12.47
C ILE A 75 -14.96 4.14 -13.59
N GLU A 76 -15.74 5.00 -14.25
CA GLU A 76 -15.24 5.91 -15.29
C GLU A 76 -14.23 6.91 -14.70
N ASP A 77 -14.54 7.50 -13.54
CA ASP A 77 -13.66 8.44 -12.85
C ASP A 77 -12.34 7.77 -12.42
N ILE A 78 -12.40 6.53 -11.90
CA ILE A 78 -11.21 5.72 -11.56
C ILE A 78 -10.35 5.49 -12.81
N LYS A 79 -10.96 5.02 -13.90
CA LYS A 79 -10.25 4.75 -15.16
C LYS A 79 -9.63 6.03 -15.74
N PHE A 80 -10.36 7.13 -15.68
CA PHE A 80 -9.87 8.44 -16.12
C PHE A 80 -8.63 8.85 -15.31
N ALA A 81 -8.71 8.85 -13.99
CA ALA A 81 -7.59 9.22 -13.12
C ALA A 81 -6.35 8.34 -13.38
N GLN A 82 -6.55 7.01 -13.44
CA GLN A 82 -5.46 6.09 -13.73
C GLN A 82 -4.87 6.28 -15.13
N SER A 83 -5.67 6.64 -16.13
CA SER A 83 -5.16 6.93 -17.48
C SER A 83 -4.21 8.14 -17.49
N GLN A 84 -4.53 9.19 -16.74
CA GLN A 84 -3.69 10.39 -16.66
C GLN A 84 -2.37 10.08 -15.93
N ILE A 85 -2.46 9.36 -14.81
CA ILE A 85 -1.28 8.97 -14.02
C ILE A 85 -0.39 8.03 -14.84
N ARG A 86 -0.96 7.02 -15.49
CA ARG A 86 -0.24 6.08 -16.35
C ARG A 86 0.49 6.79 -17.48
N LYS A 87 -0.17 7.76 -18.13
CA LYS A 87 0.44 8.55 -19.21
C LYS A 87 1.68 9.31 -18.72
N PHE A 88 1.59 9.97 -17.57
CA PHE A 88 2.73 10.72 -17.03
C PHE A 88 3.83 9.81 -16.51
N ALA A 89 3.49 8.76 -15.75
CA ALA A 89 4.45 7.77 -15.26
C ALA A 89 5.19 7.08 -16.42
N GLN A 90 4.51 6.81 -17.54
CA GLN A 90 5.13 6.24 -18.72
C GLN A 90 6.13 7.21 -19.36
N ALA A 91 5.80 8.50 -19.43
CA ALA A 91 6.73 9.52 -19.90
C ALA A 91 7.97 9.61 -19.02
N GLN A 92 7.81 9.57 -17.69
CA GLN A 92 8.93 9.52 -16.74
C GLN A 92 9.78 8.27 -16.94
N ARG A 93 9.15 7.09 -17.06
CA ARG A 93 9.86 5.84 -17.35
C ARG A 93 10.66 5.88 -18.64
N ASN A 94 10.07 6.39 -19.72
CA ASN A 94 10.74 6.49 -21.01
C ASN A 94 11.91 7.47 -21.00
N SER A 95 11.95 8.41 -20.05
CA SER A 95 13.09 9.33 -19.88
C SER A 95 14.26 8.73 -19.11
N MET A 96 14.06 7.61 -18.39
CA MET A 96 15.11 6.88 -17.69
C MET A 96 15.84 5.95 -18.67
N LEU A 97 16.96 6.43 -19.21
CA LEU A 97 17.78 5.66 -20.15
C LEU A 97 18.96 5.02 -19.43
N ASP A 98 19.25 3.78 -19.82
CA ASP A 98 20.51 3.12 -19.47
C ASP A 98 21.66 3.85 -20.16
N ILE A 99 22.83 3.86 -19.53
CA ILE A 99 24.04 4.49 -20.07
C ILE A 99 25.12 3.44 -20.09
N GLU A 100 25.83 3.34 -21.21
CA GLU A 100 27.05 2.56 -21.35
C GLU A 100 28.01 3.37 -22.23
N ILE A 101 29.20 3.65 -21.70
CA ILE A 101 30.24 4.41 -22.39
C ILE A 101 31.59 3.74 -22.22
N GLU A 102 32.39 3.72 -23.28
CA GLU A 102 33.80 3.33 -23.20
C GLU A 102 34.63 4.59 -22.98
N THR A 103 35.19 4.77 -21.78
CA THR A 103 35.95 5.98 -21.43
C THR A 103 37.40 5.93 -21.89
N MET A 104 37.94 4.72 -22.04
CA MET A 104 39.22 4.40 -22.65
C MET A 104 39.18 2.95 -23.17
N PRO A 105 40.07 2.55 -24.10
CA PRO A 105 40.04 1.22 -24.70
C PRO A 105 39.94 0.10 -23.66
N GLY A 106 38.85 -0.66 -23.70
CA GLY A 106 38.55 -1.78 -22.80
C GLY A 106 37.89 -1.42 -21.46
N VAL A 107 37.61 -0.14 -21.18
CA VAL A 107 36.96 0.31 -19.93
C VAL A 107 35.56 0.84 -20.20
N ILE A 108 34.57 0.04 -19.83
CA ILE A 108 33.15 0.34 -19.99
C ILE A 108 32.55 0.78 -18.65
N LEU A 109 31.96 1.97 -18.61
CA LEU A 109 31.23 2.51 -17.47
C LEU A 109 29.77 2.73 -17.84
N GLY A 110 28.87 2.59 -16.88
CA GLY A 110 27.44 2.71 -17.15
C GLY A 110 26.54 2.57 -15.94
N HIS A 111 25.24 2.72 -16.19
CA HIS A 111 24.19 2.36 -15.23
C HIS A 111 23.05 1.64 -15.93
N LYS A 112 22.25 0.92 -15.14
CA LYS A 112 21.04 0.26 -15.62
C LYS A 112 19.88 0.52 -14.66
N ASN A 113 18.70 0.81 -15.21
CA ASN A 113 17.48 1.02 -14.45
C ASN A 113 16.68 -0.28 -14.39
N ILE A 114 16.71 -0.95 -13.24
CA ILE A 114 16.02 -2.23 -13.02
C ILE A 114 14.88 -2.03 -12.02
N PRO A 115 13.63 -2.46 -12.31
CA PRO A 115 12.57 -2.40 -11.32
C PRO A 115 12.85 -3.36 -10.16
N VAL A 116 12.34 -3.02 -8.97
CA VAL A 116 12.28 -3.97 -7.85
C VAL A 116 11.48 -5.21 -8.24
N LEU A 117 11.77 -6.37 -7.63
CA LEU A 117 11.07 -7.61 -7.95
C LEU A 117 9.65 -7.62 -7.36
N SER A 118 9.45 -6.96 -6.23
CA SER A 118 8.16 -6.87 -5.58
C SER A 118 7.94 -5.56 -4.85
N VAL A 119 6.69 -5.09 -4.82
CA VAL A 119 6.30 -3.92 -4.05
C VAL A 119 4.99 -4.16 -3.32
N GLY A 120 4.95 -3.74 -2.07
CA GLY A 120 3.75 -3.70 -1.25
C GLY A 120 3.19 -2.29 -1.20
N CYS A 121 1.94 -2.14 -1.64
CA CYS A 121 1.22 -0.88 -1.64
C CYS A 121 0.19 -0.89 -0.51
N TYR A 122 0.45 -0.14 0.55
CA TYR A 122 -0.56 0.10 1.59
C TYR A 122 -1.54 1.18 1.13
N VAL A 123 -2.82 0.82 1.03
CA VAL A 123 -3.91 1.72 0.68
C VAL A 123 -4.72 1.96 1.96
N PRO A 124 -4.55 3.12 2.62
CA PRO A 124 -5.15 3.35 3.93
C PRO A 124 -6.68 3.44 3.85
N GLY A 125 -7.33 2.92 4.88
CA GLY A 125 -8.70 3.26 5.24
C GLY A 125 -8.67 4.20 6.43
N GLY A 126 -9.03 5.46 6.20
CA GLY A 126 -9.21 6.43 7.28
C GLY A 126 -10.67 6.46 7.73
N LYS A 127 -11.13 7.66 8.13
CA LYS A 127 -12.56 7.95 8.24
C LYS A 127 -13.33 7.68 6.94
N PHE A 128 -12.61 7.73 5.81
CA PHE A 128 -13.15 7.46 4.48
C PHE A 128 -12.18 6.55 3.70
N PRO A 129 -12.71 5.66 2.84
CA PRO A 129 -11.90 4.88 1.90
C PRO A 129 -11.12 5.79 0.94
N MET A 130 -9.82 5.57 0.79
CA MET A 130 -8.94 6.44 -0.01
C MET A 130 -8.54 5.82 -1.35
N VAL A 131 -9.40 5.98 -2.36
CA VAL A 131 -9.18 5.53 -3.74
C VAL A 131 -7.90 6.13 -4.36
N ALA A 132 -7.58 7.39 -4.04
CA ALA A 132 -6.43 8.10 -4.60
C ALA A 132 -5.06 7.44 -4.28
N SER A 133 -4.91 6.84 -3.10
CA SER A 133 -3.65 6.20 -2.69
C SER A 133 -3.31 4.99 -3.56
N ALA A 134 -4.33 4.25 -4.02
CA ALA A 134 -4.17 3.15 -4.96
C ALA A 134 -3.65 3.64 -6.32
N HIS A 135 -4.13 4.80 -6.78
CA HIS A 135 -3.70 5.34 -8.06
C HIS A 135 -2.22 5.71 -8.09
N MET A 136 -1.71 6.34 -7.03
CA MET A 136 -0.33 6.85 -7.03
C MET A 136 0.71 5.78 -6.76
N SER A 137 0.37 4.72 -6.03
CA SER A 137 1.29 3.63 -5.69
C SER A 137 1.28 2.50 -6.73
N ILE A 138 0.10 1.94 -7.03
CA ILE A 138 -0.02 0.72 -7.83
C ILE A 138 0.20 1.00 -9.31
N VAL A 139 -0.36 2.10 -9.84
CA VAL A 139 -0.23 2.43 -11.28
C VAL A 139 1.23 2.70 -11.63
N THR A 140 1.97 3.38 -10.77
CA THR A 140 3.39 3.71 -11.00
C THR A 140 4.27 2.46 -10.92
N ALA A 141 4.02 1.57 -9.95
CA ALA A 141 4.66 0.25 -9.88
C ALA A 141 4.39 -0.61 -11.13
N ASN A 142 3.13 -0.62 -11.59
CA ASN A 142 2.73 -1.36 -12.78
C ASN A 142 3.43 -0.81 -14.05
N VAL A 143 3.51 0.53 -14.20
CA VAL A 143 4.26 1.17 -15.29
C VAL A 143 5.75 0.86 -15.22
N ALA A 144 6.33 0.83 -14.01
CA ALA A 144 7.72 0.44 -13.79
C ALA A 144 8.01 -1.04 -14.16
N LYS A 145 6.96 -1.84 -14.42
CA LYS A 145 7.02 -3.28 -14.70
C LYS A 145 7.55 -4.09 -13.51
N VAL A 146 7.16 -3.71 -12.30
CA VAL A 146 7.38 -4.54 -11.11
C VAL A 146 6.62 -5.86 -11.30
N PRO A 147 7.28 -7.04 -11.24
CA PRO A 147 6.66 -8.30 -11.58
C PRO A 147 5.66 -8.81 -10.53
N ARG A 148 5.79 -8.38 -9.27
CA ARG A 148 4.82 -8.68 -8.20
C ARG A 148 4.38 -7.41 -7.46
N ILE A 149 3.09 -7.16 -7.45
CA ILE A 149 2.50 -5.96 -6.82
C ILE A 149 1.40 -6.46 -5.90
N ILE A 150 1.63 -6.35 -4.59
CA ILE A 150 0.66 -6.69 -3.56
C ILE A 150 0.10 -5.40 -2.98
N ALA A 151 -1.20 -5.38 -2.72
CA ALA A 151 -1.87 -4.26 -2.07
C ALA A 151 -2.61 -4.72 -0.82
N CYS A 152 -2.43 -3.98 0.27
CA CYS A 152 -3.19 -4.16 1.50
C CYS A 152 -4.08 -2.96 1.74
N THR A 153 -5.35 -3.20 2.09
CA THR A 153 -6.29 -2.17 2.53
C THR A 153 -7.06 -2.67 3.74
N PRO A 154 -7.30 -1.86 4.78
CA PRO A 154 -8.18 -2.28 5.87
C PRO A 154 -9.61 -2.48 5.37
N PRO A 155 -10.41 -3.29 6.08
CA PRO A 155 -11.85 -3.31 5.90
C PRO A 155 -12.45 -1.94 6.25
N PHE A 156 -13.56 -1.59 5.61
CA PHE A 156 -14.38 -0.42 5.90
C PHE A 156 -15.77 -0.88 6.29
N GLU A 157 -16.24 -0.50 7.48
CA GLU A 157 -17.52 -0.98 8.03
C GLU A 157 -17.59 -2.52 8.06
N GLY A 158 -16.49 -3.18 8.44
CA GLY A 158 -16.40 -4.63 8.59
C GLY A 158 -16.33 -5.43 7.28
N LYS A 159 -16.13 -4.76 6.13
CA LYS A 159 -16.05 -5.41 4.81
C LYS A 159 -15.09 -4.69 3.85
N PRO A 160 -14.62 -5.33 2.77
CA PRO A 160 -13.80 -4.66 1.77
C PRO A 160 -14.60 -3.52 1.09
N ASN A 161 -13.98 -2.35 0.89
CA ASN A 161 -14.65 -1.25 0.21
C ASN A 161 -14.65 -1.47 -1.34
N PRO A 162 -15.81 -1.54 -2.01
CA PRO A 162 -15.89 -1.82 -3.44
C PRO A 162 -15.04 -0.88 -4.33
N ALA A 163 -15.10 0.43 -4.10
CA ALA A 163 -14.42 1.41 -4.94
C ALA A 163 -12.89 1.36 -4.77
N VAL A 164 -12.42 1.12 -3.53
CA VAL A 164 -10.98 0.93 -3.27
C VAL A 164 -10.47 -0.34 -3.94
N ILE A 165 -11.20 -1.46 -3.83
CA ILE A 165 -10.81 -2.72 -4.47
C ILE A 165 -10.81 -2.59 -5.99
N ALA A 166 -11.80 -1.90 -6.57
CA ALA A 166 -11.80 -1.58 -8.00
C ALA A 166 -10.58 -0.76 -8.41
N ALA A 167 -10.21 0.27 -7.63
CA ALA A 167 -9.05 1.10 -7.91
C ALA A 167 -7.72 0.33 -7.79
N ILE A 168 -7.60 -0.56 -6.80
CA ILE A 168 -6.42 -1.43 -6.63
C ILE A 168 -6.29 -2.38 -7.83
N HIS A 169 -7.38 -3.08 -8.17
CA HIS A 169 -7.39 -4.06 -9.26
C HIS A 169 -7.10 -3.39 -10.62
N LEU A 170 -7.84 -2.34 -10.98
CA LEU A 170 -7.64 -1.61 -12.24
C LEU A 170 -6.25 -0.92 -12.30
N GLY A 171 -5.65 -0.63 -11.14
CA GLY A 171 -4.30 -0.09 -11.04
C GLY A 171 -3.23 -1.08 -11.52
N GLY A 172 -3.51 -2.39 -11.43
CA GLY A 172 -2.61 -3.46 -11.83
C GLY A 172 -1.94 -4.18 -10.65
N ALA A 173 -2.57 -4.20 -9.48
CA ALA A 173 -2.11 -5.07 -8.39
C ALA A 173 -2.39 -6.55 -8.74
N HIS A 174 -1.44 -7.42 -8.42
CA HIS A 174 -1.51 -8.86 -8.65
C HIS A 174 -2.16 -9.60 -7.47
N GLU A 175 -2.07 -9.04 -6.27
CA GLU A 175 -2.63 -9.61 -5.06
C GLU A 175 -3.28 -8.52 -4.21
N ILE A 176 -4.48 -8.78 -3.70
CA ILE A 176 -5.23 -7.83 -2.88
C ILE A 176 -5.59 -8.49 -1.56
N TYR A 177 -5.11 -7.90 -0.47
CA TYR A 177 -5.36 -8.36 0.89
C TYR A 177 -6.16 -7.31 1.67
N VAL A 178 -7.15 -7.78 2.42
CA VAL A 178 -8.01 -6.92 3.23
C VAL A 178 -7.46 -6.89 4.66
N ILE A 179 -6.33 -6.21 4.83
CA ILE A 179 -5.58 -6.09 6.09
C ILE A 179 -5.18 -4.62 6.28
N GLY A 180 -5.37 -4.10 7.49
CA GLY A 180 -5.02 -2.73 7.88
C GLY A 180 -3.73 -2.61 8.69
N GLY A 181 -3.34 -1.36 8.94
CA GLY A 181 -2.42 -0.97 10.01
C GLY A 181 -1.04 -1.61 9.98
N ILE A 182 -0.43 -1.69 11.16
CA ILE A 182 0.91 -2.25 11.33
C ILE A 182 0.95 -3.75 10.98
N GLN A 183 -0.14 -4.47 11.14
CA GLN A 183 -0.21 -5.89 10.78
C GLN A 183 -0.14 -6.12 9.26
N ALA A 184 -0.71 -5.22 8.45
CA ALA A 184 -0.53 -5.25 7.00
C ALA A 184 0.91 -4.93 6.58
N VAL A 185 1.48 -3.86 7.15
CA VAL A 185 2.84 -3.43 6.86
C VAL A 185 3.84 -4.49 7.29
N GLY A 186 3.69 -5.04 8.49
CA GLY A 186 4.52 -6.11 9.03
C GLY A 186 4.43 -7.39 8.21
N ALA A 187 3.23 -7.81 7.80
CA ALA A 187 3.06 -9.00 6.95
C ALA A 187 3.75 -8.84 5.60
N MET A 188 3.62 -7.67 4.95
CA MET A 188 4.31 -7.43 3.68
C MET A 188 5.83 -7.27 3.86
N ALA A 189 6.30 -6.69 4.97
CA ALA A 189 7.73 -6.47 5.21
C ALA A 189 8.48 -7.76 5.57
N LEU A 190 7.90 -8.54 6.49
CA LEU A 190 8.57 -9.68 7.11
C LEU A 190 8.18 -11.01 6.46
N GLY A 191 7.05 -11.03 5.77
CA GLY A 191 6.44 -12.23 5.25
C GLY A 191 5.67 -13.00 6.33
N THR A 192 4.75 -13.84 5.86
CA THR A 192 4.02 -14.83 6.65
C THR A 192 3.87 -16.12 5.83
N GLU A 193 3.16 -17.10 6.36
CA GLU A 193 2.85 -18.35 5.65
C GLU A 193 2.03 -18.12 4.38
N THR A 194 1.24 -17.05 4.31
CA THR A 194 0.39 -16.73 3.15
C THR A 194 0.78 -15.48 2.39
N ILE A 195 1.66 -14.64 2.94
CA ILE A 195 2.12 -13.39 2.31
C ILE A 195 3.63 -13.43 2.18
N ASP A 196 4.14 -13.61 0.96
CA ASP A 196 5.58 -13.47 0.71
C ASP A 196 6.02 -12.01 0.93
N PRO A 197 7.19 -11.78 1.55
CA PRO A 197 7.70 -10.44 1.80
C PRO A 197 7.97 -9.68 0.49
N VAL A 198 8.01 -8.35 0.58
CA VAL A 198 8.29 -7.46 -0.56
C VAL A 198 9.60 -6.70 -0.42
N ASP A 199 10.20 -6.33 -1.55
CA ASP A 199 11.47 -5.58 -1.58
C ASP A 199 11.29 -4.10 -1.25
N MET A 200 10.09 -3.55 -1.50
CA MET A 200 9.78 -2.15 -1.27
C MET A 200 8.36 -1.98 -0.75
N LEU A 201 8.19 -1.08 0.22
CA LEU A 201 6.89 -0.67 0.74
C LEU A 201 6.61 0.79 0.42
N VAL A 202 5.38 1.05 -0.02
CA VAL A 202 4.89 2.40 -0.33
C VAL A 202 3.46 2.57 0.17
N GLY A 203 3.04 3.83 0.31
CA GLY A 203 1.69 4.18 0.72
C GLY A 203 1.68 4.89 2.07
N PRO A 204 0.97 6.02 2.20
CA PRO A 204 0.87 6.73 3.46
C PRO A 204 0.04 5.92 4.46
N GLY A 205 0.32 6.11 5.75
CA GLY A 205 -0.40 5.47 6.86
C GLY A 205 -0.58 6.41 8.04
N ASN A 206 -1.28 5.93 9.06
CA ASN A 206 -1.32 6.55 10.38
C ASN A 206 -0.11 6.11 11.22
N ALA A 207 0.05 6.78 12.36
CA ALA A 207 0.87 6.28 13.47
C ALA A 207 0.21 5.06 14.13
#